data_AF-A0A7V1BVG9-F1
#
_entry.id   AF-A0A7V1BVG9-F1
#
_cell.length_a   1.000
_cell.length_b   1.000
_cell.length_c   1.000
_cell.angle_alpha   90.00
_cell.angle_beta   90.00
_cell.angle_gamma   90.00
#
_symmetry.space_group_name_H-M   'P 1'
#
loop_
_entity.id
_entity.type
_entity.pdbx_description
1 polymer ?
#
loop_
_entity_poly.entity_id
_entity_poly.type
_entity_poly.pdbx_seq_one_letter_code
_entity_poly.pdbx_strand_id
1 'polypeptide(L)'
;MNGEYVVKLRAGIDNPDIGLFSELMGSQLAQFLDIQTPEPAIIIVNPELADIINDSQLEGDIRRSAGNNFGSKVITGGYDTWPIGEAIPPSLKQLACEVFAFDAMIQNPDRKTSNPNILWCGDELYIIDHETGFSFIYDILPQPEPWRISNMQFLRDHLFYPKLKEEEINLDRFAGALETLTEEHINNMIANIPEEWDNIHIPKITDHLNGITNHVNEFIDEVRRILQ
;
A
#
# COMPACT_ATOMS: atom_id res chain seq x y z
N MET A 1 -8.95 -18.01 -11.99
CA MET A 1 -8.84 -18.22 -10.53
C MET A 1 -10.25 -18.40 -10.00
N ASN A 2 -10.48 -19.29 -9.03
CA ASN A 2 -11.78 -19.45 -8.37
C ASN A 2 -11.64 -19.03 -6.91
N GLY A 3 -12.55 -18.20 -6.40
CA GLY A 3 -12.53 -17.71 -5.03
C GLY A 3 -13.45 -16.50 -4.84
N GLU A 4 -13.56 -16.04 -3.59
CA GLU A 4 -14.25 -14.81 -3.24
C GLU A 4 -13.25 -13.64 -3.21
N TYR A 5 -13.69 -12.49 -3.73
CA TYR A 5 -12.87 -11.28 -3.82
C TYR A 5 -13.65 -10.09 -3.29
N VAL A 6 -12.96 -9.19 -2.59
CA VAL A 6 -13.43 -7.83 -2.33
C VAL A 6 -13.03 -6.99 -3.53
N VAL A 7 -13.99 -6.29 -4.15
CA VAL A 7 -13.75 -5.49 -5.35
C VAL A 7 -13.85 -4.01 -4.99
N LYS A 8 -12.79 -3.24 -5.30
CA LYS A 8 -12.83 -1.78 -5.23
C LYS A 8 -13.37 -1.25 -6.56
N LEU A 9 -14.64 -0.84 -6.55
CA LEU A 9 -15.31 -0.28 -7.72
C LEU A 9 -14.71 1.10 -8.07
N ARG A 10 -14.29 1.27 -9.33
CA ARG A 10 -13.77 2.55 -9.88
C ARG A 10 -14.61 3.75 -9.45
N ALA A 11 -15.93 3.65 -9.55
CA ALA A 11 -16.83 4.76 -9.28
C ALA A 11 -16.86 5.23 -7.81
N GLY A 12 -16.33 4.44 -6.88
CA GLY A 12 -16.22 4.78 -5.46
C GLY A 12 -14.89 5.44 -5.07
N ILE A 13 -13.96 5.61 -6.02
CA ILE A 13 -12.63 6.17 -5.80
C ILE A 13 -12.58 7.58 -6.40
N ASP A 14 -12.09 8.56 -5.64
CA ASP A 14 -12.05 9.97 -6.09
C ASP A 14 -11.21 10.16 -7.37
N ASN A 15 -10.04 9.53 -7.43
CA ASN A 15 -9.17 9.49 -8.61
C ASN A 15 -8.97 8.03 -9.03
N PRO A 16 -9.93 7.42 -9.75
CA PRO A 16 -9.98 5.96 -9.92
C PRO A 16 -8.75 5.37 -10.58
N ASP A 17 -8.22 6.03 -11.61
CA ASP A 17 -7.07 5.52 -12.35
C ASP A 17 -5.80 5.52 -11.50
N ILE A 18 -5.60 6.56 -10.70
CA ILE A 18 -4.46 6.67 -9.78
C ILE A 18 -4.67 5.75 -8.58
N GLY A 19 -5.85 5.74 -7.96
CA GLY A 19 -6.12 4.93 -6.77
C GLY A 19 -6.02 3.44 -7.03
N LEU A 20 -6.54 2.96 -8.17
CA LEU A 20 -6.41 1.55 -8.56
C LEU A 20 -4.96 1.19 -8.92
N PHE A 21 -4.24 2.09 -9.60
CA PHE A 21 -2.80 1.95 -9.82
C PHE A 21 -2.06 1.81 -8.50
N SER A 22 -2.26 2.74 -7.57
CA SER A 22 -1.60 2.79 -6.27
C SER A 22 -1.91 1.54 -5.44
N GLU A 23 -3.16 1.08 -5.45
CA GLU A 23 -3.58 -0.12 -4.74
C GLU A 23 -2.85 -1.37 -5.26
N LEU A 24 -2.81 -1.57 -6.58
CA LEU A 24 -2.15 -2.73 -7.18
C LEU A 24 -0.63 -2.64 -7.06
N MET A 25 -0.03 -1.48 -7.34
CA MET A 25 1.41 -1.26 -7.22
C MET A 25 1.88 -1.41 -5.77
N GLY A 26 1.16 -0.82 -4.81
CA GLY A 26 1.43 -0.95 -3.38
C GLY A 26 1.35 -2.41 -2.93
N SER A 27 0.30 -3.13 -3.34
CA SER A 27 0.14 -4.55 -3.00
C SER A 27 1.28 -5.42 -3.56
N GLN A 28 1.69 -5.19 -4.81
CA GLN A 28 2.81 -5.91 -5.45
C GLN A 28 4.15 -5.62 -4.77
N LEU A 29 4.42 -4.36 -4.43
CA LEU A 29 5.64 -3.97 -3.70
C LEU A 29 5.68 -4.57 -2.30
N ALA A 30 4.57 -4.53 -1.56
CA ALA A 30 4.47 -5.14 -0.24
C ALA A 30 4.78 -6.64 -0.31
N GLN A 31 4.18 -7.37 -1.26
CA GLN A 31 4.45 -8.79 -1.46
C GLN A 31 5.90 -9.07 -1.85
N PHE A 32 6.49 -8.26 -2.73
CA PHE A 32 7.91 -8.37 -3.07
C PHE A 32 8.80 -8.20 -1.84
N LEU A 33 8.43 -7.29 -0.95
CA LEU A 33 9.12 -7.02 0.31
C LEU A 33 8.72 -7.99 1.43
N ASP A 34 8.02 -9.08 1.15
CA ASP A 34 7.56 -10.08 2.14
C ASP A 34 6.66 -9.49 3.25
N ILE A 35 5.93 -8.42 2.92
CA ILE A 35 4.88 -7.84 3.76
C ILE A 35 3.54 -8.38 3.28
N GLN A 36 2.77 -8.95 4.21
CA GLN A 36 1.54 -9.64 3.89
C GLN A 36 0.45 -8.67 3.41
N THR A 37 -0.11 -8.95 2.23
CA THR A 37 -1.31 -8.32 1.68
C THR A 37 -2.26 -9.40 1.17
N PRO A 38 -3.58 -9.16 1.17
CA PRO A 38 -4.51 -10.02 0.45
C PRO A 38 -4.06 -10.17 -1.02
N GLU A 39 -4.18 -11.37 -1.59
CA GLU A 39 -3.75 -11.65 -2.98
C GLU A 39 -4.46 -10.69 -3.97
N PRO A 40 -3.74 -9.75 -4.62
CA PRO A 40 -4.35 -8.77 -5.51
C PRO A 40 -4.73 -9.43 -6.84
N ALA A 41 -5.80 -8.92 -7.44
CA ALA A 41 -6.31 -9.38 -8.72
C ALA A 41 -6.91 -8.23 -9.51
N ILE A 42 -6.92 -8.36 -10.84
CA ILE A 42 -7.71 -7.51 -11.71
C ILE A 42 -9.05 -8.19 -11.96
N ILE A 43 -10.12 -7.50 -11.61
CA ILE A 43 -11.49 -8.00 -11.74
C ILE A 43 -12.21 -7.20 -12.82
N ILE A 44 -12.69 -7.91 -13.84
CA ILE A 44 -13.51 -7.32 -14.90
C ILE A 44 -14.96 -7.28 -14.41
N VAL A 45 -15.47 -6.08 -14.15
CA VAL A 45 -16.88 -5.87 -13.77
C VAL A 45 -17.72 -5.77 -15.04
N ASN A 46 -18.67 -6.70 -15.20
CA ASN A 46 -19.66 -6.64 -16.28
C ASN A 46 -20.78 -5.66 -15.88
N PRO A 47 -21.12 -4.64 -16.71
CA PRO A 47 -22.21 -3.71 -16.42
C PRO A 47 -23.58 -4.38 -16.23
N GLU A 48 -23.81 -5.56 -16.82
CA GLU A 48 -25.03 -6.35 -16.64
C GLU A 48 -25.22 -6.84 -15.19
N LEU A 49 -24.14 -6.90 -14.40
CA LEU A 49 -24.22 -7.21 -12.97
C LEU A 49 -25.13 -6.22 -12.23
N ALA A 50 -25.20 -4.97 -12.69
CA ALA A 50 -26.05 -3.95 -12.10
C ALA A 50 -27.55 -4.32 -12.18
N ASP A 51 -27.98 -5.04 -13.22
CA ASP A 51 -29.40 -5.35 -13.47
C ASP A 51 -30.02 -6.28 -12.41
N ILE A 52 -29.18 -6.97 -11.62
CA ILE A 52 -29.62 -7.88 -10.56
C ILE A 52 -29.43 -7.32 -9.14
N ILE A 53 -28.96 -6.08 -9.02
CA ILE A 53 -28.68 -5.42 -7.74
C ILE A 53 -29.90 -4.59 -7.30
N ASN A 54 -30.39 -4.84 -6.09
CA ASN A 54 -31.57 -4.16 -5.53
C ASN A 54 -31.23 -2.87 -4.74
N ASP A 55 -29.97 -2.43 -4.79
CA ASP A 55 -29.49 -1.18 -4.18
C ASP A 55 -29.13 -0.20 -5.30
N SER A 56 -29.87 0.92 -5.38
CA SER A 56 -29.72 1.89 -6.48
C SER A 56 -28.36 2.59 -6.50
N GLN A 57 -27.71 2.75 -5.35
CA GLN A 57 -26.39 3.36 -5.27
C GLN A 57 -25.35 2.38 -5.82
N LEU A 58 -25.36 1.15 -5.31
CA LEU A 58 -24.46 0.09 -5.78
C LEU A 58 -24.67 -0.26 -7.26
N GLU A 59 -25.93 -0.28 -7.72
CA GLU A 59 -26.26 -0.44 -9.14
C GLU A 59 -25.54 0.63 -9.97
N GLY A 60 -25.69 1.90 -9.60
CA GLY A 60 -25.06 3.02 -10.28
C GLY A 60 -23.53 2.91 -10.29
N ASP A 61 -22.94 2.50 -9.16
CA ASP A 61 -21.49 2.35 -9.02
C ASP A 61 -20.96 1.21 -9.90
N ILE A 62 -21.65 0.07 -9.98
CA ILE A 62 -21.30 -1.05 -10.87
C ILE A 62 -21.34 -0.62 -12.33
N ARG A 63 -22.39 0.08 -12.77
CA ARG A 63 -22.50 0.54 -14.17
C ARG A 63 -21.36 1.48 -14.55
N ARG A 64 -20.99 2.40 -13.65
CA ARG A 64 -19.88 3.35 -13.86
C ARG A 64 -18.50 2.69 -13.71
N SER A 65 -18.44 1.49 -13.14
CA SER A 65 -17.21 0.73 -12.92
C SER A 65 -17.03 -0.43 -13.90
N ALA A 66 -17.77 -0.45 -15.01
CA ALA A 66 -17.58 -1.46 -16.06
C ALA A 66 -16.12 -1.50 -16.56
N GLY A 67 -15.56 -2.71 -16.69
CA GLY A 67 -14.16 -2.91 -17.08
C GLY A 67 -13.24 -3.31 -15.93
N ASN A 68 -11.95 -3.00 -16.03
CA ASN A 68 -10.91 -3.43 -15.07
C ASN A 68 -10.98 -2.66 -13.74
N ASN A 69 -11.18 -3.40 -12.66
CA ASN A 69 -11.16 -2.90 -11.28
C ASN A 69 -10.11 -3.66 -10.48
N PHE A 70 -9.66 -3.07 -9.37
CA PHE A 70 -8.87 -3.81 -8.39
C PHE A 70 -9.79 -4.73 -7.59
N GLY A 71 -9.33 -5.94 -7.34
CA GLY A 71 -9.88 -6.80 -6.32
C GLY A 71 -8.78 -7.44 -5.50
N SER A 72 -9.16 -7.93 -4.34
CA SER A 72 -8.27 -8.72 -3.51
C SER A 72 -9.01 -9.91 -2.94
N LYS A 73 -8.31 -11.04 -2.86
CA LYS A 73 -8.92 -12.29 -2.40
C LYS A 73 -9.33 -12.16 -0.94
N VAL A 74 -10.54 -12.60 -0.62
CA VAL A 74 -11.05 -12.58 0.75
C VAL A 74 -10.12 -13.40 1.65
N ILE A 75 -9.62 -12.77 2.71
CA ILE A 75 -8.89 -13.47 3.76
C ILE A 75 -9.90 -14.17 4.66
N THR A 76 -9.73 -15.49 4.79
CA THR A 76 -10.52 -16.33 5.69
C THR A 76 -9.67 -16.68 6.91
N GLY A 77 -10.28 -16.89 8.08
CA GLY A 77 -9.53 -17.23 9.30
C GLY A 77 -9.90 -16.40 10.54
N GLY A 78 -10.89 -15.51 10.45
CA GLY A 78 -11.35 -14.71 11.59
C GLY A 78 -10.50 -13.48 11.86
N TYR A 79 -9.96 -12.85 10.81
CA TYR A 79 -9.27 -11.57 10.92
C TYR A 79 -10.26 -10.45 11.20
N ASP A 80 -9.90 -9.61 12.18
CA ASP A 80 -10.61 -8.38 12.50
C ASP A 80 -9.76 -7.17 12.08
N THR A 81 -10.35 -5.98 12.15
CA THR A 81 -9.58 -4.74 11.98
C THR A 81 -8.64 -4.53 13.16
N TRP A 82 -7.47 -3.94 12.91
CA TRP A 82 -6.50 -3.65 13.97
C TRP A 82 -7.14 -2.85 15.12
N PRO A 83 -7.00 -3.28 16.39
CA PRO A 83 -7.62 -2.60 17.50
C PRO A 83 -6.91 -1.26 17.80
N ILE A 84 -7.70 -0.19 17.83
CA ILE A 84 -7.19 1.17 18.04
C ILE A 84 -6.66 1.33 19.48
N GLY A 85 -5.42 1.80 19.61
CA GLY A 85 -4.81 2.15 20.90
C GLY A 85 -4.10 1.01 21.63
N GLU A 86 -4.33 -0.24 21.20
CA GLU A 86 -3.67 -1.42 21.76
C GLU A 86 -2.16 -1.43 21.50
N ALA A 87 -1.44 -2.19 22.32
CA ALA A 87 -0.01 -2.42 22.12
C ALA A 87 0.22 -3.34 20.92
N ILE A 88 1.35 -3.17 20.22
CA ILE A 88 1.76 -4.12 19.19
C ILE A 88 2.18 -5.43 19.89
N PRO A 89 1.60 -6.59 19.53
CA PRO A 89 2.05 -7.87 20.06
C PRO A 89 3.56 -8.05 19.84
N PRO A 90 4.32 -8.63 20.80
CA PRO A 90 5.78 -8.78 20.66
C PRO A 90 6.20 -9.54 19.40
N SER A 91 5.41 -10.53 18.98
CA SER A 91 5.58 -11.29 17.74
C SER A 91 5.47 -10.45 16.47
N LEU A 92 4.67 -9.38 16.49
CA LEU A 92 4.39 -8.51 15.35
C LEU A 92 5.25 -7.23 15.34
N LYS A 93 6.04 -6.98 16.38
CA LYS A 93 6.81 -5.74 16.52
C LYS A 93 7.76 -5.51 15.35
N GLN A 94 8.44 -6.57 14.90
CA GLN A 94 9.33 -6.50 13.74
C GLN A 94 8.55 -6.13 12.46
N LEU A 95 7.44 -6.82 12.19
CA LEU A 95 6.61 -6.55 11.02
C LEU A 95 6.02 -5.13 11.07
N ALA A 96 5.64 -4.62 12.24
CA ALA A 96 5.16 -3.25 12.39
C ALA A 96 6.23 -2.20 12.03
N CYS A 97 7.51 -2.43 12.37
CA CYS A 97 8.61 -1.58 11.93
C CYS A 97 8.76 -1.59 10.41
N GLU A 98 8.61 -2.74 9.78
CA GLU A 98 8.73 -2.90 8.33
C GLU A 98 7.53 -2.30 7.59
N VAL A 99 6.32 -2.39 8.15
CA VAL A 99 5.13 -1.68 7.64
C VAL A 99 5.33 -0.17 7.72
N PHE A 100 5.85 0.36 8.83
CA PHE A 100 6.19 1.79 8.93
C PHE A 100 7.21 2.21 7.87
N ALA A 101 8.27 1.42 7.67
CA ALA A 101 9.26 1.69 6.63
C ALA A 101 8.65 1.60 5.23
N PHE A 102 7.75 0.64 4.99
CA PHE A 102 7.03 0.49 3.74
C PHE A 102 6.15 1.70 3.43
N ASP A 103 5.32 2.15 4.37
CA ASP A 103 4.46 3.33 4.16
C ASP A 103 5.28 4.61 4.02
N ALA A 104 6.47 4.71 4.64
CA ALA A 104 7.41 5.79 4.36
C ALA A 104 7.98 5.70 2.94
N MET A 105 8.34 4.49 2.48
CA MET A 105 8.88 4.24 1.14
C MET A 105 7.87 4.62 0.06
N ILE A 106 6.61 4.17 0.18
CA ILE A 106 5.56 4.51 -0.79
C ILE A 106 4.90 5.86 -0.52
N GLN A 107 5.28 6.56 0.55
CA GLN A 107 4.60 7.76 1.06
C GLN A 107 3.07 7.59 1.15
N ASN A 108 2.64 6.69 2.04
CA ASN A 108 1.23 6.45 2.32
C ASN A 108 0.79 7.20 3.60
N PRO A 109 0.08 8.35 3.47
CA PRO A 109 -0.33 9.15 4.62
C PRO A 109 -1.56 8.58 5.34
N ASP A 110 -2.25 7.59 4.78
CA ASP A 110 -3.55 7.18 5.27
C ASP A 110 -3.50 6.07 6.32
N ARG A 111 -2.37 5.36 6.48
CA ARG A 111 -2.18 4.36 7.54
C ARG A 111 -1.97 5.00 8.91
N LYS A 112 -3.05 5.51 9.48
CA LYS A 112 -3.07 6.27 10.74
C LYS A 112 -3.93 5.59 11.80
N THR A 113 -3.85 6.08 13.04
CA THR A 113 -4.63 5.50 14.16
C THR A 113 -6.14 5.47 13.89
N SER A 114 -6.69 6.47 13.20
CA SER A 114 -8.11 6.52 12.85
C SER A 114 -8.48 5.73 11.60
N ASN A 115 -7.49 5.30 10.80
CA ASN A 115 -7.67 4.44 9.65
C ASN A 115 -6.53 3.42 9.54
N PRO A 116 -6.53 2.37 10.39
CA PRO A 116 -5.39 1.45 10.47
C PRO A 116 -5.08 0.72 9.16
N ASN A 117 -6.11 0.51 8.33
CA ASN A 117 -6.04 -0.26 7.08
C ASN A 117 -5.25 -1.58 7.25
N ILE A 118 -5.47 -2.26 8.37
CA ILE A 118 -4.79 -3.49 8.75
C ILE A 118 -5.85 -4.51 9.18
N LEU A 119 -5.71 -5.73 8.67
CA LEU A 119 -6.42 -6.91 9.15
C LEU A 119 -5.48 -7.71 10.04
N TRP A 120 -5.98 -8.22 11.17
CA TRP A 120 -5.15 -8.85 12.19
C TRP A 120 -5.85 -10.05 12.84
N CYS A 121 -5.08 -11.10 13.12
CA CYS A 121 -5.52 -12.28 13.87
C CYS A 121 -4.33 -12.85 14.66
N GLY A 122 -4.26 -12.56 15.95
CA GLY A 122 -3.23 -13.11 16.84
C GLY A 122 -1.81 -12.66 16.47
N ASP A 123 -1.05 -13.53 15.80
CA ASP A 123 0.34 -13.29 15.40
C ASP A 123 0.49 -13.02 13.89
N GLU A 124 -0.62 -12.79 13.19
CA GLU A 124 -0.65 -12.49 11.75
C GLU A 124 -1.31 -11.14 11.48
N LEU A 125 -0.78 -10.43 10.48
CA LEU A 125 -1.22 -9.10 10.10
C LEU A 125 -1.10 -8.95 8.59
N TYR A 126 -2.15 -8.42 7.97
CA TYR A 126 -2.17 -8.02 6.57
C TYR A 126 -2.36 -6.51 6.47
N ILE A 127 -1.52 -5.85 5.68
CA ILE A 127 -1.79 -4.47 5.28
C ILE A 127 -2.75 -4.49 4.09
N ILE A 128 -3.74 -3.61 4.15
CA ILE A 128 -4.69 -3.35 3.08
C ILE A 128 -4.68 -1.87 2.75
N ASP A 129 -5.37 -1.53 1.68
CA ASP A 129 -5.68 -0.17 1.28
C ASP A 129 -4.45 0.72 1.08
N HIS A 130 -3.96 0.73 -0.16
CA HIS A 130 -2.81 1.50 -0.61
C HIS A 130 -3.20 2.59 -1.62
N GLU A 131 -4.49 2.87 -1.79
CA GLU A 131 -5.00 3.76 -2.84
C GLU A 131 -4.47 5.20 -2.72
N THR A 132 -4.17 5.63 -1.49
CA THR A 132 -3.58 6.93 -1.17
C THR A 132 -2.05 6.91 -1.11
N GLY A 133 -1.43 5.76 -1.36
CA GLY A 133 0.00 5.63 -1.53
C GLY A 133 0.50 6.45 -2.72
N PHE A 134 1.82 6.62 -2.78
CA PHE A 134 2.53 7.42 -3.76
C PHE A 134 2.09 8.89 -3.76
N SER A 135 1.83 9.45 -2.57
CA SER A 135 1.30 10.82 -2.43
C SER A 135 2.18 11.89 -3.08
N PHE A 136 3.48 11.62 -3.21
CA PHE A 136 4.44 12.47 -3.92
C PHE A 136 4.08 12.72 -5.39
N ILE A 137 3.21 11.90 -6.01
CA ILE A 137 2.70 12.12 -7.37
C ILE A 137 2.10 13.53 -7.50
N TYR A 138 1.41 14.00 -6.46
CA TYR A 138 0.78 15.31 -6.42
C TYR A 138 1.76 16.47 -6.12
N ASP A 139 3.02 16.19 -5.77
CA ASP A 139 4.02 17.23 -5.53
C ASP A 139 4.33 18.00 -6.82
N ILE A 140 4.23 19.33 -6.74
CA ILE A 140 4.53 20.25 -7.85
C ILE A 140 6.03 20.26 -8.15
N LEU A 141 6.86 20.17 -7.11
CA LEU A 141 8.32 20.15 -7.24
C LEU A 141 8.83 18.72 -7.10
N PRO A 142 9.83 18.33 -7.89
CA PRO A 142 10.46 17.03 -7.74
C PRO A 142 11.14 16.93 -6.36
N GLN A 143 11.08 15.74 -5.75
CA GLN A 143 11.88 15.37 -4.59
C GLN A 143 13.14 14.65 -5.10
N PRO A 144 14.29 15.35 -5.26
CA PRO A 144 15.49 14.73 -5.83
C PRO A 144 16.11 13.67 -4.92
N GLU A 145 15.74 13.66 -3.64
CA GLU A 145 16.27 12.76 -2.61
C GLU A 145 15.11 12.02 -1.91
N PRO A 146 14.41 11.10 -2.59
CA PRO A 146 13.23 10.42 -2.05
C PRO A 146 13.50 9.60 -0.78
N TRP A 147 14.76 9.24 -0.52
CA TRP A 147 15.18 8.59 0.72
C TRP A 147 15.18 9.51 1.94
N ARG A 148 15.16 10.85 1.75
CA ARG A 148 15.13 11.84 2.85
C ARG A 148 13.71 12.11 3.34
N ILE A 149 13.24 11.27 4.25
CA ILE A 149 11.86 11.27 4.73
C ILE A 149 11.63 12.08 6.03
N SER A 150 12.66 12.66 6.64
CA SER A 150 12.57 13.37 7.92
C SER A 150 11.58 14.56 7.99
N ASN A 151 11.24 15.16 6.83
CA ASN A 151 10.27 16.26 6.77
C ASN A 151 8.81 15.80 6.56
N MET A 152 8.57 14.50 6.40
CA MET A 152 7.24 13.93 6.15
C MET A 152 6.42 13.90 7.44
N GLN A 153 5.63 14.94 7.66
CA GLN A 153 4.89 15.12 8.91
C GLN A 153 3.88 13.99 9.18
N PHE A 154 3.30 13.41 8.13
CA PHE A 154 2.31 12.33 8.25
C PHE A 154 2.88 11.07 8.93
N LEU A 155 4.20 10.85 8.89
CA LEU A 155 4.83 9.70 9.54
C LEU A 155 4.67 9.74 11.07
N ARG A 156 4.47 10.93 11.66
CA ARG A 156 4.17 11.04 13.10
C ARG A 156 2.74 10.66 13.45
N ASP A 157 1.84 10.69 12.47
CA ASP A 157 0.44 10.28 12.61
C ASP A 157 0.23 8.80 12.27
N HIS A 158 1.28 8.13 11.77
CA HIS A 158 1.25 6.71 11.39
C HIS A 158 0.82 5.83 12.58
N LEU A 159 -0.01 4.82 12.30
CA LEU A 159 -0.60 3.91 13.30
C LEU A 159 0.43 3.39 14.32
N PHE A 160 1.56 2.90 13.83
CA PHE A 160 2.61 2.30 14.68
C PHE A 160 3.61 3.30 15.27
N TYR A 161 3.64 4.55 14.81
CA TYR A 161 4.63 5.53 15.29
C TYR A 161 4.66 5.66 16.82
N PRO A 162 3.52 5.85 17.53
CA PRO A 162 3.54 6.03 18.98
C PRO A 162 4.03 4.81 19.77
N LYS A 163 4.06 3.62 19.14
CA LYS A 163 4.43 2.35 19.77
C LYS A 163 5.84 1.88 19.39
N LEU A 164 6.39 2.43 18.31
CA LEU A 164 7.74 2.15 17.83
C LEU A 164 8.73 3.25 18.17
N LYS A 165 8.25 4.44 18.53
CA LYS A 165 9.11 5.53 18.95
C LYS A 165 9.91 5.12 20.20
N GLU A 166 11.22 5.41 20.20
CA GLU A 166 12.19 5.08 21.25
C GLU A 166 12.44 3.57 21.45
N GLU A 167 11.96 2.72 20.54
CA GLU A 167 12.21 1.28 20.57
C GLU A 167 13.46 0.89 19.78
N GLU A 168 14.06 -0.24 20.16
CA GLU A 168 15.11 -0.86 19.34
C GLU A 168 14.49 -1.42 18.06
N ILE A 169 15.02 -0.98 16.91
CA ILE A 169 14.49 -1.29 15.59
C ILE A 169 15.53 -2.06 14.79
N ASN A 170 15.15 -3.23 14.32
CA ASN A 170 15.88 -3.96 13.29
C ASN A 170 15.14 -3.78 11.96
N LEU A 171 15.84 -3.37 10.91
CA LEU A 171 15.29 -3.26 9.56
C LEU A 171 16.18 -3.99 8.54
N ASP A 172 17.10 -4.84 8.99
CA ASP A 172 18.10 -5.47 8.13
C ASP A 172 17.44 -6.38 7.09
N ARG A 173 16.37 -7.10 7.47
CA ARG A 173 15.58 -7.91 6.53
C ARG A 173 14.90 -7.06 5.47
N PHE A 174 14.26 -5.95 5.88
CA PHE A 174 13.61 -5.02 4.95
C PHE A 174 14.62 -4.35 4.03
N ALA A 175 15.74 -3.89 4.57
CA ALA A 175 16.85 -3.32 3.79
C ALA A 175 17.37 -4.32 2.76
N GLY A 176 17.65 -5.56 3.18
CA GLY A 176 18.13 -6.61 2.28
C GLY A 176 17.11 -6.96 1.18
N ALA A 177 15.81 -6.99 1.48
CA ALA A 177 14.79 -7.19 0.46
C ALA A 177 14.74 -5.99 -0.52
N LEU A 178 14.82 -4.77 0.01
CA LEU A 178 14.79 -3.54 -0.80
C LEU A 178 16.01 -3.42 -1.73
N GLU A 179 17.20 -3.87 -1.30
CA GLU A 179 18.40 -3.94 -2.14
C GLU A 179 18.24 -4.88 -3.35
N THR A 180 17.31 -5.85 -3.28
CA THR A 180 17.00 -6.75 -4.39
C THR A 180 15.93 -6.22 -5.34
N LEU A 181 15.27 -5.11 -5.00
CA LEU A 181 14.27 -4.47 -5.87
C LEU A 181 14.98 -3.79 -7.05
N THR A 182 14.94 -4.44 -8.21
CA THR A 182 15.58 -3.96 -9.44
C THR A 182 14.58 -3.24 -10.33
N GLU A 183 15.09 -2.51 -11.32
CA GLU A 183 14.27 -1.91 -12.37
C GLU A 183 13.44 -2.97 -13.13
N GLU A 184 13.98 -4.18 -13.33
CA GLU A 184 13.24 -5.29 -13.94
C GLU A 184 12.03 -5.71 -13.08
N HIS A 185 12.20 -5.82 -11.76
CA HIS A 185 11.10 -6.10 -10.86
C HIS A 185 10.02 -5.01 -10.92
N ILE A 186 10.41 -3.74 -10.90
CA ILE A 186 9.49 -2.59 -10.99
C ILE A 186 8.74 -2.62 -12.33
N ASN A 187 9.44 -2.83 -13.45
CA ASN A 187 8.84 -2.90 -14.78
C ASN A 187 7.86 -4.08 -14.92
N ASN A 188 8.16 -5.23 -14.31
CA ASN A 188 7.25 -6.36 -14.29
C ASN A 188 5.98 -6.06 -13.49
N MET A 189 6.08 -5.36 -12.36
CA MET A 189 4.91 -4.92 -11.58
C MET A 189 4.05 -3.94 -12.37
N ILE A 190 4.66 -2.99 -13.07
CA ILE A 190 3.98 -2.02 -13.93
C ILE A 190 3.29 -2.72 -15.11
N ALA A 191 3.93 -3.72 -15.72
CA ALA A 191 3.37 -4.47 -16.84
C ALA A 191 2.09 -5.26 -16.47
N ASN A 192 1.88 -5.52 -15.18
CA ASN A 192 0.64 -6.12 -14.69
C ASN A 192 -0.50 -5.10 -14.53
N ILE A 193 -0.23 -3.80 -14.60
CA ILE A 193 -1.23 -2.75 -14.41
C ILE A 193 -1.99 -2.51 -15.72
N PRO A 194 -3.33 -2.48 -15.72
CA PRO A 194 -4.12 -2.14 -16.91
C PRO A 194 -3.73 -0.80 -17.52
N GLU A 195 -3.59 -0.76 -18.85
CA GLU A 195 -3.18 0.45 -19.59
C GLU A 195 -4.14 1.62 -19.39
N GLU A 196 -5.42 1.37 -19.09
CA GLU A 196 -6.42 2.42 -18.87
C GLU A 196 -6.37 3.08 -17.49
N TRP A 197 -5.55 2.57 -16.56
CA TRP A 197 -5.30 3.22 -15.26
C TRP A 197 -4.25 4.33 -15.44
N ASP A 198 -3.42 4.59 -14.42
CA ASP A 198 -2.49 5.71 -14.45
C ASP A 198 -1.12 5.39 -15.08
N ASN A 199 -0.96 5.75 -16.36
CA ASN A 199 0.34 5.67 -17.03
C ASN A 199 1.19 6.95 -16.91
N ILE A 200 0.57 8.07 -16.54
CA ILE A 200 1.21 9.38 -16.60
C ILE A 200 2.30 9.49 -15.54
N HIS A 201 2.05 8.93 -14.36
CA HIS A 201 2.95 9.07 -13.22
C HIS A 201 3.95 7.92 -13.07
N ILE A 202 3.90 6.90 -13.94
CA ILE A 202 4.88 5.79 -13.95
C ILE A 202 6.33 6.29 -13.86
N PRO A 203 6.80 7.24 -14.70
CA PRO A 203 8.19 7.71 -14.60
C PRO A 203 8.53 8.28 -13.23
N LYS A 204 7.61 9.04 -12.61
CA LYS A 204 7.80 9.65 -11.30
C LYS A 204 7.88 8.60 -10.19
N ILE A 205 7.07 7.54 -10.26
CA ILE A 205 7.09 6.43 -9.32
C ILE A 205 8.36 5.61 -9.48
N THR A 206 8.74 5.28 -10.72
CA THR A 206 9.98 4.54 -11.02
C THR A 206 11.21 5.31 -10.56
N ASP A 207 11.29 6.61 -10.85
CA ASP A 207 12.39 7.47 -10.40
C ASP A 207 12.46 7.53 -8.86
N HIS A 208 11.30 7.63 -8.20
CA HIS A 208 11.21 7.61 -6.74
C HIS A 208 11.73 6.30 -6.13
N LEU A 209 11.23 5.16 -6.63
CA LEU A 209 11.64 3.83 -6.16
C LEU A 209 13.12 3.57 -6.43
N ASN A 210 13.61 3.89 -7.63
CA ASN A 210 15.03 3.81 -7.98
C ASN A 210 15.89 4.73 -7.10
N GLY A 211 15.41 5.92 -6.77
CA GLY A 211 16.09 6.82 -5.86
C GLY A 211 16.27 6.19 -4.48
N ILE A 212 15.24 5.52 -3.96
CA ILE A 212 15.30 4.79 -2.68
C ILE A 212 16.21 3.56 -2.77
N THR A 213 16.07 2.71 -3.80
CA THR A 213 16.86 1.47 -3.92
C THR A 213 18.35 1.73 -4.16
N ASN A 214 18.71 2.88 -4.75
CA ASN A 214 20.11 3.31 -4.86
C ASN A 214 20.69 3.86 -3.54
N HIS A 215 19.85 4.14 -2.53
CA HIS A 215 20.23 4.76 -1.26
C HIS A 215 19.55 4.06 -0.07
N VAL A 216 19.52 2.72 -0.09
CA VAL A 216 18.81 1.92 0.94
C VAL A 216 19.33 2.25 2.34
N ASN A 217 20.64 2.31 2.54
CA ASN A 217 21.21 2.59 3.85
C ASN A 217 20.79 3.97 4.37
N GLU A 218 20.83 5.00 3.53
CA GLU A 218 20.40 6.34 3.88
C GLU A 218 18.89 6.39 4.19
N PHE A 219 18.07 5.70 3.41
CA PHE A 219 16.64 5.58 3.68
C PHE A 219 16.37 4.93 5.03
N ILE A 220 17.02 3.80 5.32
CA ILE A 220 16.85 3.07 6.58
C ILE A 220 17.35 3.89 7.78
N ASP A 221 18.42 4.65 7.61
CA ASP A 221 18.91 5.57 8.64
C ASP A 221 17.95 6.74 8.91
N GLU A 222 17.24 7.25 7.89
CA GLU A 222 16.16 8.21 8.10
C GLU A 222 14.97 7.59 8.85
N VAL A 223 14.57 6.35 8.50
CA VAL A 223 13.51 5.62 9.22
C VAL A 223 13.89 5.45 10.70
N ARG A 224 15.12 4.99 10.98
CA ARG A 224 15.64 4.87 12.35
C ARG A 224 15.62 6.21 13.07
N ARG A 225 16.04 7.30 12.42
CA ARG A 225 16.06 8.63 13.04
C ARG A 225 14.67 9.19 13.35
N ILE A 226 13.65 8.84 12.58
CA ILE A 226 12.28 9.27 12.87
C ILE A 226 11.74 8.58 14.12
N LEU A 227 12.11 7.31 14.30
CA LEU A 227 11.62 6.48 15.40
C LEU A 227 12.48 6.61 16.67
N GLN A 228 13.76 6.99 16.59
CA GLN A 228 14.63 7.23 17.75
C GLN A 228 14.53 8.68 18.28
#